data_AF-A0A6I6JHJ6-F1
#
_entry.id   AF-A0A6I6JHJ6-F1
#
_cell.length_a   1.000
_cell.length_b   1.000
_cell.length_c   1.000
_cell.angle_alpha   90.00
_cell.angle_beta   90.00
_cell.angle_gamma   90.00
#
_symmetry.space_group_name_H-M   'P 1'
#
loop_
_entity.id
_entity.type
_entity.pdbx_description
1 polymer ?
#
loop_
_entity_poly.entity_id
_entity_poly.type
_entity_poly.pdbx_seq_one_letter_code
_entity_poly.pdbx_strand_id
1 'polypeptide(L)' 'MSVITVNCPYCAAVRSLPAPQDYSPFYVDCDRCSERFIVEPVQNGTMVYRDGEAPCCSDPECRATEMGDAGQD' A
#
# COMPACT_ATOMS: atom_id res chain seq x y z
N MET A 1 -19.36 -1.11 5.17
CA MET A 1 -17.89 -1.01 5.06
C MET A 1 -17.47 -2.05 4.03
N SER A 2 -16.92 -1.61 2.90
CA SER A 2 -16.39 -2.55 1.89
C SER A 2 -15.05 -3.09 2.38
N VAL A 3 -14.79 -4.37 2.11
CA VAL A 3 -13.51 -5.01 2.40
C VAL A 3 -12.83 -5.39 1.10
N ILE A 4 -11.51 -5.25 1.06
CA ILE A 4 -10.68 -5.75 -0.02
C ILE A 4 -9.91 -6.97 0.45
N THR A 5 -9.69 -7.91 -0.46
CA THR A 5 -8.91 -9.11 -0.21
C THR A 5 -7.58 -8.99 -0.94
N VAL A 6 -6.48 -9.07 -0.20
CA VAL A 6 -5.13 -8.98 -0.75
C VAL A 6 -4.30 -10.18 -0.32
N ASN A 7 -3.32 -10.55 -1.13
CA ASN A 7 -2.38 -11.62 -0.82
C ASN A 7 -1.05 -11.01 -0.40
N CYS A 8 -0.50 -11.49 0.72
CA CYS A 8 0.83 -11.08 1.15
C CYS A 8 1.88 -11.51 0.10
N PRO A 9 2.75 -10.61 -0.37
CA PRO A 9 3.73 -10.92 -1.42
C PRO A 9 4.92 -11.77 -0.93
N TYR A 10 4.99 -12.03 0.39
CA TYR A 10 6.04 -12.82 1.04
C TYR A 10 5.59 -14.25 1.33
N CYS A 11 4.43 -14.43 1.97
CA CYS A 11 3.94 -15.74 2.40
C CYS A 11 2.66 -16.21 1.67
N ALA A 12 2.16 -15.45 0.70
CA ALA A 12 0.91 -15.69 -0.03
C ALA A 12 -0.36 -15.78 0.84
N ALA A 13 -0.28 -15.40 2.13
CA ALA A 13 -1.43 -15.39 3.03
C ALA A 13 -2.49 -14.39 2.56
N VAL A 14 -3.75 -14.83 2.54
CA VAL A 14 -4.89 -14.00 2.18
C VAL A 14 -5.28 -13.13 3.38
N ARG A 15 -5.46 -11.83 3.14
CA ARG A 15 -5.83 -10.83 4.14
C ARG A 15 -7.04 -10.05 3.65
N SER A 16 -8.04 -9.91 4.52
CA SER A 16 -9.18 -9.05 4.32
C SER A 16 -8.98 -7.76 5.10
N LEU A 17 -8.97 -6.63 4.39
CA LEU A 17 -8.70 -5.30 4.93
C LEU A 17 -9.88 -4.38 4.64
N PRO A 18 -10.13 -3.36 5.48
CA PRO A 18 -11.11 -2.32 5.13
C PRO A 18 -10.67 -1.61 3.85
N ALA A 19 -11.59 -1.47 2.90
CA ALA A 19 -11.33 -0.72 1.68
C ALA A 19 -11.10 0.76 2.02
N PRO A 20 -9.96 1.36 1.64
CA PRO A 20 -9.73 2.78 1.85
C PRO A 20 -10.73 3.60 1.01
N GLN A 21 -11.22 4.71 1.56
CA GLN A 21 -12.19 5.57 0.86
C GLN A 21 -11.53 6.45 -0.22
N ASP A 22 -10.23 6.72 -0.08
CA ASP A 22 -9.51 7.72 -0.87
C ASP A 22 -8.66 7.13 -2.00
N TYR A 23 -8.79 5.84 -2.29
CA TYR A 23 -7.96 5.13 -3.26
C TYR A 23 -6.43 5.39 -3.09
N SER A 24 -6.01 5.71 -1.88
CA SER A 24 -4.62 6.05 -1.57
C SER A 24 -3.87 4.80 -1.12
N PRO A 25 -2.59 4.64 -1.52
CA PRO A 25 -1.75 3.53 -1.05
C PRO A 25 -1.54 3.61 0.45
N PHE A 26 -1.47 2.44 1.10
CA PHE A 26 -1.28 2.33 2.55
C PHE A 26 -0.47 1.10 2.92
N TYR A 27 0.21 1.15 4.06
CA TYR A 27 0.97 0.02 4.59
C TYR A 27 0.08 -0.98 5.31
N VAL A 28 0.41 -2.25 5.14
CA VAL A 28 -0.24 -3.38 5.79
C VAL A 28 0.83 -4.29 6.39
N ASP A 29 0.63 -4.66 7.64
CA ASP A 29 1.45 -5.66 8.32
C ASP A 29 0.84 -7.07 8.18
N CYS A 30 1.67 -8.03 7.79
CA CYS A 30 1.26 -9.41 7.70
C CYS A 30 1.45 -10.14 9.03
N ASP A 31 0.36 -10.43 9.74
CA ASP A 31 0.40 -11.18 11.01
C ASP A 31 1.01 -12.60 10.91
N ARG A 32 1.12 -13.15 9.69
CA ARG A 32 1.68 -14.50 9.45
C ARG A 32 3.20 -14.53 9.36
N CYS A 33 3.80 -13.54 8.70
CA CYS A 33 5.25 -13.47 8.50
C CYS A 33 5.88 -12.22 9.16
N SER A 34 5.08 -11.39 9.81
CA SER A 34 5.46 -10.09 10.40
C SER A 34 6.16 -9.15 9.43
N GLU A 35 5.86 -9.29 8.14
CA GLU A 35 6.45 -8.49 7.08
C GLU A 35 5.46 -7.41 6.63
N ARG A 36 5.97 -6.20 6.39
CA ARG A 36 5.20 -5.05 5.92
C ARG A 36 5.17 -5.00 4.39
N PHE A 37 4.04 -4.61 3.83
CA PHE A 37 3.87 -4.40 2.40
C PHE A 37 2.90 -3.25 2.12
N ILE A 38 2.94 -2.72 0.91
CA ILE A 38 2.09 -1.60 0.48
C ILE A 38 0.93 -2.14 -0.33
N VAL A 39 -0.25 -1.60 -0.09
CA VAL A 39 -1.48 -1.91 -0.81
C VAL A 39 -1.99 -0.65 -1.49
N GLU A 40 -2.04 -0.68 -2.82
CA GLU A 40 -2.57 0.41 -3.64
C GLU A 40 -3.92 -0.01 -4.26
N PRO A 41 -5.04 0.54 -3.79
CA PRO A 41 -6.34 0.35 -4.44
C PRO A 41 -6.36 1.05 -5.81
N VAL A 42 -6.65 0.31 -6.88
CA VAL A 42 -6.74 0.85 -8.25
C VAL A 42 -8.16 0.65 -8.79
N GLN A 43 -8.54 1.38 -9.85
CA GLN A 43 -9.88 1.29 -10.45
C GLN A 43 -10.31 -0.15 -10.81
N ASN A 44 -9.35 -1.03 -11.10
CA ASN A 44 -9.60 -2.41 -11.51
C ASN A 44 -9.10 -3.45 -10.49
N GLY A 45 -9.06 -3.11 -9.20
CA GLY A 45 -8.70 -4.05 -8.13
C GLY A 45 -7.73 -3.45 -7.11
N THR A 46 -6.69 -4.19 -6.78
CA THR A 46 -5.70 -3.77 -5.77
C THR A 46 -4.33 -4.27 -6.19
N MET A 47 -3.37 -3.36 -6.24
CA MET A 47 -1.95 -3.69 -6.43
C MET A 47 -1.27 -3.84 -5.07
N VAL A 48 -0.32 -4.75 -4.99
CA VAL A 48 0.42 -5.05 -3.77
C VAL A 48 1.90 -4.95 -4.10
N TYR A 49 2.62 -4.13 -3.33
CA TYR A 49 4.05 -3.91 -3.49
C TYR A 49 4.79 -4.33 -2.23
N ARG A 50 6.02 -4.80 -2.41
CA ARG A 50 6.93 -5.07 -1.30
C ARG A 50 7.52 -3.77 -0.76
N ASP A 51 7.88 -3.78 0.51
CA ASP A 51 8.60 -2.68 1.14
C ASP A 51 9.91 -2.42 0.37
N GLY A 52 10.10 -1.18 -0.12
CA GLY A 52 11.23 -0.79 -0.95
C GLY A 52 11.19 -1.18 -2.43
N GLU A 53 10.16 -1.91 -2.90
CA GLU A 53 9.97 -2.24 -4.33
C GLU A 53 8.97 -1.27 -5.01
N ALA A 54 8.12 -0.62 -4.22
CA ALA A 54 7.17 0.36 -4.73
C ALA A 54 7.90 1.58 -5.32
N PRO A 55 7.55 2.04 -6.53
CA PRO A 55 8.01 3.34 -7.02
C PRO A 55 7.51 4.44 -6.07
N CYS A 56 8.22 5.56 -5.97
CA CYS A 56 7.86 6.67 -5.08
C CYS A 56 6.42 7.20 -5.27
N CYS A 57 5.81 6.96 -6.42
CA CYS A 57 4.41 7.28 -6.69
C CYS A 57 3.41 6.42 -5.89
N SER A 58 3.78 5.17 -5.59
CA SER A 58 2.98 4.19 -4.85
C SER A 58 3.42 4.05 -3.39
N ASP A 59 4.62 4.52 -3.04
CA ASP A 59 5.07 4.59 -1.65
C ASP A 59 4.46 5.83 -0.95
N PRO A 60 3.65 5.68 0.11
CA PRO A 60 2.96 6.80 0.73
C PRO A 60 3.91 7.78 1.42
N GLU A 61 5.07 7.35 1.90
CA GLU A 61 6.08 8.25 2.48
C GLU A 61 6.78 9.04 1.38
N CYS A 62 7.27 8.37 0.34
CA CYS A 62 7.93 9.06 -0.77
C CYS A 62 6.97 9.97 -1.54
N ARG A 63 5.71 9.57 -1.73
CA ARG A 63 4.67 10.42 -2.33
C ARG A 63 4.40 11.66 -1.50
N ALA A 64 4.36 11.53 -0.17
CA ALA A 64 4.19 12.68 0.71
C ALA A 64 5.41 13.61 0.66
N THR A 65 6.62 13.07 0.50
CA THR A 65 7.83 13.87 0.28
C THR A 65 7.85 14.55 -1.08
N GLU A 66 7.62 13.84 -2.18
CA GLU A 66 7.66 14.39 -3.55
C GLU A 66 6.52 15.38 -3.84
N MET A 67 5.36 15.22 -3.20
CA MET A 67 4.23 16.17 -3.29
C MET A 67 4.28 17.24 -2.20
N GLY A 68 5.11 17.06 -1.17
CA GLY A 68 5.34 17.99 -0.06
C GLY A 68 6.55 18.90 -0.27
N ASP A 69 7.48 18.52 -1.13
CA ASP A 69 8.68 19.28 -1.50
C ASP A 69 8.46 20.05 -2.82
N ALA A 70 7.41 20.88 -2.86
CA ALA A 70 7.30 21.99 -3.81
C ALA A 70 7.50 23.33 -3.08
N GLY A 71 8.32 23.33 -2.04
CA GLY A 71 8.47 24.46 -1.13
C GLY A 71 9.70 24.39 -0.27
N GLN A 72 10.89 24.34 -0.85
CA GLN A 72 12.04 24.97 -0.20
C GLN A 72 13.02 25.58 -1.20
N ASP A 73 13.11 26.91 -1.08
CA ASP A 73 14.02 27.91 -1.67
C ASP A 73 13.75 28.39 -3.11
#